data_AF-A0A961FEL0-F1
#
_entry.id   AF-A0A961FEL0-F1
#
_cell.length_a   1.000
_cell.length_b   1.000
_cell.length_c   1.000
_cell.angle_alpha   90.00
_cell.angle_beta   90.00
_cell.angle_gamma   90.00
#
_symmetry.space_group_name_H-M   'P 1'
#
loop_
_entity.id
_entity.type
_entity.pdbx_description
1 polymer ?
#
loop_
_entity_poly.entity_id
_entity_poly.type
_entity_poly.pdbx_seq_one_letter_code
_entity_poly.pdbx_strand_id
1 'polypeptide(L)'
;MRYILTLLPMLLCALATAAFAQEPTPREMVTEGCTLVSPFHVMSATVATSENLSPLVWGTELASSADTRGLQGTQPVPGWLGNYGSGRVAIWDGHPGFFGSGADGRDDNDRLRIQLIDWLRDNGSMAFARGHGEKPMDEVLSGSCWQHLLDSAADPHELDGELTTENLTGSGLLVIGSSWQRITDSELDAVEDFVLNGGGLLVIGIGWAYSGYADDPDPDFYIPNRLGERFGWRVQFGTIKDPGTPLGEAGAPAFSVLPLEDYRPARIHVLRGLPQQIDDVVSQAAADPQDIFVVEGKYTGLCLPNAYWAELDSVSGILELLDSVYLSHNALIGNANPPYGGERIWFVPQVSDEPGWYMHSGNPVVYKAHAAEDIVRTYNTEGRLGWGIVHELGHNMHISSCGNNMVPDGTGENWANVWSVWTNNAFGWPQHERYAREGNPYHDRPDYAQLSSDNWILLDCLDMIWQRYGWDGMQAFLTDVATRRAAGEKLRDNAERQRLLIEGMSIGYGIDFSELFAHWGFPVSDETRALLSKYPRSEIAIQ
;
A
#
# COMPACT_ATOMS: atom_id res chain seq x y z
N MET A 1 -53.52 49.57 -53.36
CA MET A 1 -52.07 49.59 -53.65
C MET A 1 -51.52 48.20 -53.35
N ARG A 2 -51.17 47.45 -54.41
CA ARG A 2 -50.21 46.31 -54.52
C ARG A 2 -50.42 44.98 -53.73
N TYR A 3 -50.68 43.94 -54.54
CA TYR A 3 -50.27 42.50 -54.56
C TYR A 3 -50.47 41.61 -53.30
N ILE A 4 -51.19 40.46 -53.33
CA ILE A 4 -51.19 39.22 -54.18
C ILE A 4 -49.92 38.37 -54.02
N LEU A 5 -50.11 37.10 -53.65
CA LEU A 5 -49.33 35.84 -53.91
C LEU A 5 -49.12 35.05 -52.60
N THR A 6 -49.84 33.97 -52.25
CA THR A 6 -50.07 32.62 -52.86
C THR A 6 -49.30 31.52 -52.13
N LEU A 7 -50.05 30.45 -51.81
CA LEU A 7 -49.67 29.03 -51.90
C LEU A 7 -48.75 28.40 -50.82
N LEU A 8 -49.40 27.58 -49.97
CA LEU A 8 -49.12 26.15 -49.67
C LEU A 8 -48.25 25.40 -50.72
N PRO A 9 -47.81 24.13 -50.50
CA PRO A 9 -47.42 23.35 -49.30
C PRO A 9 -46.19 22.41 -49.58
N MET A 10 -45.66 21.69 -48.58
CA MET A 10 -44.96 20.37 -48.70
C MET A 10 -44.40 20.02 -47.30
N LEU A 11 -44.94 19.08 -46.51
CA LEU A 11 -45.05 17.63 -46.69
C LEU A 11 -43.76 16.95 -47.17
N LEU A 12 -43.30 16.01 -46.31
CA LEU A 12 -42.35 14.92 -46.53
C LEU A 12 -40.85 15.26 -46.62
N CYS A 13 -40.20 15.26 -45.46
CA CYS A 13 -39.15 14.27 -45.21
C CYS A 13 -39.29 13.75 -43.77
N ALA A 14 -39.99 12.62 -43.64
CA ALA A 14 -39.63 11.68 -42.58
C ALA A 14 -38.29 11.08 -43.01
N LEU A 15 -37.24 11.26 -42.22
CA LEU A 15 -36.06 10.40 -42.20
C LEU A 15 -35.28 10.72 -40.93
N ALA A 16 -35.33 9.77 -39.99
CA ALA A 16 -34.39 9.55 -38.91
C ALA A 16 -34.01 10.77 -38.05
N THR A 17 -34.73 10.96 -36.93
CA THR A 17 -33.98 11.11 -35.67
C THR A 17 -33.21 9.82 -35.46
N ALA A 18 -32.06 9.69 -36.13
CA ALA A 18 -31.01 8.87 -35.58
C ALA A 18 -30.75 9.46 -34.20
N ALA A 19 -31.09 8.72 -33.15
CA ALA A 19 -30.32 8.85 -31.93
C ALA A 19 -28.86 8.81 -32.41
N PHE A 20 -28.13 9.92 -32.29
CA PHE A 20 -26.69 9.82 -32.33
C PHE A 20 -26.36 8.87 -31.18
N ALA A 21 -26.18 7.59 -31.50
CA ALA A 21 -25.54 6.67 -30.58
C ALA A 21 -24.23 7.37 -30.24
N GLN A 22 -24.01 7.65 -28.96
CA GLN A 22 -22.69 8.10 -28.52
C GLN A 22 -21.69 7.08 -29.08
N GLU A 23 -20.60 7.59 -29.65
CA GLU A 23 -19.53 6.69 -30.07
C GLU A 23 -19.09 5.87 -28.86
N PRO A 24 -18.91 4.54 -29.03
CA PRO A 24 -18.49 3.70 -27.93
C PRO A 24 -17.15 4.20 -27.39
N THR A 25 -17.04 4.22 -26.06
CA THR A 25 -15.81 4.56 -25.34
C THR A 25 -14.68 3.59 -25.71
N PRO A 26 -13.40 4.00 -25.55
CA PRO A 26 -12.26 3.10 -25.74
C PRO A 26 -12.41 1.73 -25.07
N ARG A 27 -12.94 1.72 -23.83
CA ARG A 27 -13.21 0.48 -23.08
C ARG A 27 -14.28 -0.36 -23.74
N GLU A 28 -15.42 0.23 -24.14
CA GLU A 28 -16.50 -0.53 -24.80
C GLU A 28 -16.01 -1.18 -26.10
N MET A 29 -15.18 -0.47 -26.87
CA MET A 29 -14.58 -1.03 -28.09
C MET A 29 -13.63 -2.21 -27.79
N VAL A 30 -12.79 -2.09 -26.77
CA VAL A 30 -11.78 -3.11 -26.41
C VAL A 30 -12.39 -4.32 -25.70
N THR A 31 -13.58 -4.19 -25.12
CA THR A 31 -14.18 -5.23 -24.26
C THR A 31 -15.41 -5.88 -24.89
N GLU A 32 -15.74 -5.53 -26.14
CA GLU A 32 -16.94 -6.00 -26.83
C GLU A 32 -16.98 -7.54 -26.90
N GLY A 33 -17.99 -8.14 -26.27
CA GLY A 33 -18.20 -9.59 -26.27
C GLY A 33 -17.26 -10.37 -25.35
N CYS A 34 -16.49 -9.71 -24.48
CA CYS A 34 -15.85 -10.34 -23.34
C CYS A 34 -16.89 -10.64 -22.24
N THR A 35 -16.77 -11.77 -21.56
CA THR A 35 -17.59 -12.24 -20.44
C THR A 35 -16.77 -12.36 -19.15
N LEU A 36 -17.45 -12.20 -18.01
CA LEU A 36 -16.83 -12.07 -16.70
C LEU A 36 -16.38 -13.43 -16.13
N VAL A 37 -15.07 -13.68 -16.08
CA VAL A 37 -14.45 -14.67 -15.18
C VAL A 37 -13.01 -14.22 -14.91
N SER A 38 -12.52 -14.35 -13.67
CA SER A 38 -11.08 -14.57 -13.48
C SER A 38 -10.74 -15.15 -12.12
N PRO A 39 -9.79 -16.12 -12.11
CA PRO A 39 -8.92 -16.37 -11.00
C PRO A 39 -7.44 -15.98 -11.28
N PHE A 40 -7.00 -14.79 -10.85
CA PHE A 40 -5.56 -14.50 -10.67
C PHE A 40 -5.27 -13.84 -9.31
N HIS A 41 -3.99 -13.74 -8.91
CA HIS A 41 -3.67 -13.43 -7.50
C HIS A 41 -2.72 -12.26 -7.24
N VAL A 42 -1.85 -11.82 -8.18
CA VAL A 42 -0.84 -10.79 -7.88
C VAL A 42 -0.55 -9.86 -9.06
N MET A 43 -0.87 -8.57 -8.94
CA MET A 43 -0.61 -7.53 -9.98
C MET A 43 -0.14 -6.22 -9.36
N SER A 44 0.16 -5.19 -10.15
CA SER A 44 0.31 -3.81 -9.64
C SER A 44 -0.91 -2.97 -10.03
N ALA A 45 -1.24 -1.95 -9.22
CA ALA A 45 -2.34 -1.04 -9.52
C ALA A 45 -1.86 0.17 -10.31
N THR A 46 -2.64 0.61 -11.29
CA THR A 46 -2.44 1.90 -11.96
C THR A 46 -3.56 2.85 -11.57
N VAL A 47 -3.23 4.10 -11.26
CA VAL A 47 -4.21 5.17 -11.03
C VAL A 47 -4.21 6.15 -12.19
N ALA A 48 -5.40 6.61 -12.61
CA ALA A 48 -5.49 7.71 -13.54
C ALA A 48 -5.20 9.05 -12.84
N THR A 49 -4.45 9.90 -13.51
CA THR A 49 -4.23 11.31 -13.14
C THR A 49 -4.92 12.26 -14.13
N SER A 50 -5.67 11.70 -15.09
CA SER A 50 -6.46 12.40 -16.12
C SER A 50 -7.86 11.80 -16.24
N GLU A 51 -8.85 12.64 -16.53
CA GLU A 51 -10.24 12.24 -16.75
C GLU A 51 -10.47 11.58 -18.12
N ASN A 52 -9.48 11.64 -19.02
CA ASN A 52 -9.59 11.10 -20.39
C ASN A 52 -9.30 9.59 -20.48
N LEU A 53 -9.03 8.94 -19.36
CA LEU A 53 -8.70 7.52 -19.29
C LEU A 53 -9.89 6.70 -18.80
N SER A 54 -10.13 5.58 -19.48
CA SER A 54 -11.11 4.55 -19.13
C SER A 54 -10.39 3.36 -18.47
N PRO A 55 -10.86 2.87 -17.30
CA PRO A 55 -10.19 1.81 -16.58
C PRO A 55 -10.50 0.42 -17.17
N LEU A 56 -9.47 -0.43 -17.22
CA LEU A 56 -9.61 -1.88 -17.30
C LEU A 56 -9.52 -2.43 -15.88
N VAL A 57 -10.68 -2.80 -15.34
CA VAL A 57 -10.82 -3.24 -13.95
C VAL A 57 -10.38 -4.69 -13.82
N TRP A 58 -10.06 -5.12 -12.61
CA TRP A 58 -9.79 -6.52 -12.30
C TRP A 58 -10.32 -6.93 -10.93
N GLY A 59 -10.68 -8.21 -10.81
CA GLY A 59 -11.16 -8.83 -9.58
C GLY A 59 -12.60 -8.47 -9.21
N THR A 60 -13.00 -8.89 -8.03
CA THR A 60 -14.30 -8.60 -7.40
C THR A 60 -14.23 -7.32 -6.56
N GLU A 61 -15.35 -6.94 -5.94
CA GLU A 61 -15.40 -5.90 -4.90
C GLU A 61 -14.47 -6.19 -3.70
N LEU A 62 -14.03 -7.44 -3.54
CA LEU A 62 -13.10 -7.83 -2.48
C LEU A 62 -11.64 -7.62 -2.84
N ALA A 63 -11.32 -7.32 -4.10
CA ALA A 63 -9.96 -7.06 -4.53
C ALA A 63 -9.39 -5.83 -3.79
N SER A 64 -8.16 -5.98 -3.30
CA SER A 64 -7.44 -4.94 -2.57
C SER A 64 -5.96 -4.94 -2.96
N SER A 65 -5.32 -3.80 -2.82
CA SER A 65 -3.88 -3.72 -2.95
C SER A 65 -3.23 -4.06 -1.60
N ALA A 66 -2.17 -4.86 -1.63
CA ALA A 66 -1.23 -5.06 -0.53
C ALA A 66 -0.29 -3.85 -0.34
N ASP A 67 -0.36 -2.81 -1.19
CA ASP A 67 0.03 -1.48 -0.73
C ASP A 67 -0.88 -1.15 0.45
N THR A 68 -0.29 -0.80 1.59
CA THR A 68 -1.03 -0.43 2.79
C THR A 68 -1.99 0.75 2.53
N ARG A 69 -1.78 1.52 1.46
CA ARG A 69 -2.66 2.62 1.02
C ARG A 69 -3.81 2.19 0.10
N GLY A 70 -3.83 0.93 -0.35
CA GLY A 70 -4.84 0.37 -1.22
C GLY A 70 -6.05 -0.17 -0.44
N LEU A 71 -7.10 0.64 -0.31
CA LEU A 71 -8.29 0.23 0.44
C LEU A 71 -9.12 -0.80 -0.36
N GLN A 72 -9.68 -1.78 0.35
CA GLN A 72 -10.62 -2.73 -0.23
C GLN A 72 -11.89 -2.02 -0.71
N GLY A 73 -12.49 -2.50 -1.81
CA GLY A 73 -13.66 -1.87 -2.44
C GLY A 73 -13.31 -0.82 -3.51
N THR A 74 -12.02 -0.49 -3.67
CA THR A 74 -11.57 0.46 -4.70
C THR A 74 -11.55 -0.11 -6.12
N GLN A 75 -11.80 -1.42 -6.30
CA GLN A 75 -11.79 -2.13 -7.59
C GLN A 75 -10.51 -1.83 -8.39
N PRO A 76 -9.38 -2.46 -8.02
CA PRO A 76 -8.07 -2.11 -8.54
C PRO A 76 -8.01 -2.23 -10.06
N VAL A 77 -7.32 -1.26 -10.66
CA VAL A 77 -7.26 -1.07 -12.10
C VAL A 77 -5.85 -1.42 -12.58
N PRO A 78 -5.60 -2.63 -13.13
CA PRO A 78 -4.30 -2.98 -13.69
C PRO A 78 -3.95 -2.21 -14.95
N GLY A 79 -4.91 -1.57 -15.63
CA GLY A 79 -4.62 -0.83 -16.85
C GLY A 79 -5.64 0.22 -17.22
N TRP A 80 -5.23 1.17 -18.05
CA TRP A 80 -6.07 2.29 -18.50
C TRP A 80 -5.96 2.46 -20.01
N LEU A 81 -7.06 2.87 -20.63
CA LEU A 81 -7.21 3.12 -22.07
C LEU A 81 -7.63 4.56 -22.31
N GLY A 82 -7.09 5.23 -23.32
CA GLY A 82 -7.53 6.59 -23.64
C GLY A 82 -7.19 7.03 -25.05
N ASN A 83 -7.84 8.12 -25.46
CA ASN A 83 -7.47 8.85 -26.67
C ASN A 83 -6.61 10.05 -26.25
N TYR A 84 -5.53 10.31 -27.01
CA TYR A 84 -4.66 11.46 -26.77
C TYR A 84 -4.31 12.13 -28.10
N GLY A 85 -4.77 13.37 -28.29
CA GLY A 85 -4.74 14.00 -29.60
C GLY A 85 -5.53 13.18 -30.63
N SER A 86 -4.86 12.77 -31.71
CA SER A 86 -5.45 11.85 -32.71
C SER A 86 -5.11 10.37 -32.45
N GLY A 87 -4.25 10.08 -31.47
CA GLY A 87 -3.78 8.73 -31.18
C GLY A 87 -4.48 8.06 -30.00
N ARG A 88 -4.01 6.85 -29.68
CA ARG A 88 -4.61 5.94 -28.70
C ARG A 88 -3.53 5.44 -27.75
N VAL A 89 -3.83 5.36 -26.47
CA VAL A 89 -2.88 4.92 -25.43
C VAL A 89 -3.48 3.82 -24.57
N ALA A 90 -2.63 2.86 -24.19
CA ALA A 90 -2.93 1.85 -23.20
C ALA A 90 -1.73 1.63 -22.29
N ILE A 91 -1.98 1.61 -20.98
CA ILE A 91 -1.03 1.14 -19.96
C ILE A 91 -1.57 -0.16 -19.37
N TRP A 92 -0.69 -1.15 -19.22
CA TRP A 92 -0.98 -2.42 -18.60
C TRP A 92 0.09 -2.79 -17.57
N ASP A 93 -0.32 -2.90 -16.31
CA ASP A 93 0.53 -3.22 -15.17
C ASP A 93 0.06 -4.49 -14.43
N GLY A 94 -0.79 -5.27 -15.11
CA GLY A 94 -1.43 -6.51 -14.65
C GLY A 94 -0.56 -7.77 -14.74
N HIS A 95 0.78 -7.64 -14.76
CA HIS A 95 1.78 -8.65 -15.14
C HIS A 95 1.91 -8.86 -16.66
N PRO A 96 3.13 -8.84 -17.24
CA PRO A 96 3.36 -8.92 -18.69
C PRO A 96 2.95 -10.27 -19.30
N GLY A 97 2.91 -11.33 -18.48
CA GLY A 97 2.47 -12.67 -18.91
C GLY A 97 1.06 -12.74 -19.49
N PHE A 98 0.21 -11.72 -19.27
CA PHE A 98 -1.09 -11.59 -19.96
C PHE A 98 -0.97 -11.57 -21.48
N PHE A 99 0.08 -10.92 -21.99
CA PHE A 99 0.33 -10.83 -23.42
C PHE A 99 1.10 -12.03 -23.97
N GLY A 100 1.49 -12.97 -23.10
CA GLY A 100 2.23 -14.17 -23.47
C GLY A 100 1.36 -15.41 -23.65
N SER A 101 1.99 -16.48 -24.12
CA SER A 101 1.38 -17.80 -24.35
C SER A 101 0.76 -18.44 -23.10
N GLY A 102 1.17 -18.02 -21.90
CA GLY A 102 0.61 -18.51 -20.64
C GLY A 102 -0.85 -18.11 -20.40
N ALA A 103 -1.34 -17.08 -21.11
CA ALA A 103 -2.72 -16.59 -21.02
C ALA A 103 -3.65 -17.17 -22.11
N ASP A 104 -3.13 -17.95 -23.07
CA ASP A 104 -3.89 -18.51 -24.20
C ASP A 104 -5.04 -19.40 -23.73
N GLY A 105 -6.22 -19.25 -24.34
CA GLY A 105 -7.40 -20.08 -24.08
C GLY A 105 -8.01 -19.94 -22.69
N ARG A 106 -7.59 -18.94 -21.90
CA ARG A 106 -8.14 -18.66 -20.58
C ARG A 106 -9.21 -17.57 -20.67
N ASP A 107 -10.44 -17.95 -20.34
CA ASP A 107 -11.61 -17.07 -20.32
C ASP A 107 -11.68 -16.20 -21.59
N ASP A 108 -11.74 -14.87 -21.46
CA ASP A 108 -11.76 -13.92 -22.58
C ASP A 108 -10.42 -13.23 -22.84
N ASN A 109 -9.31 -13.74 -22.28
CA ASN A 109 -7.99 -13.13 -22.46
C ASN A 109 -7.61 -12.96 -23.92
N ASP A 110 -7.80 -14.01 -24.73
CA ASP A 110 -7.50 -14.00 -26.17
C ASP A 110 -8.25 -12.89 -26.88
N ARG A 111 -9.54 -12.75 -26.58
CA ARG A 111 -10.40 -11.72 -27.17
C ARG A 111 -9.95 -10.33 -26.75
N LEU A 112 -9.80 -10.11 -25.44
CA LEU A 112 -9.46 -8.80 -24.86
C LEU A 112 -8.12 -8.27 -25.40
N ARG A 113 -7.08 -9.09 -25.42
CA ARG A 113 -5.75 -8.65 -25.86
C ARG A 113 -5.67 -8.43 -27.37
N ILE A 114 -6.36 -9.24 -28.17
CA ILE A 114 -6.45 -9.03 -29.63
C ILE A 114 -7.22 -7.74 -29.93
N GLN A 115 -8.37 -7.54 -29.29
CA GLN A 115 -9.16 -6.31 -29.44
C GLN A 115 -8.37 -5.06 -29.01
N LEU A 116 -7.59 -5.16 -27.93
CA LEU A 116 -6.71 -4.08 -27.48
C LEU A 116 -5.65 -3.75 -28.53
N ILE A 117 -4.95 -4.75 -29.07
CA ILE A 117 -3.90 -4.54 -30.09
C ILE A 117 -4.50 -3.93 -31.35
N ASP A 118 -5.63 -4.45 -31.84
CA ASP A 118 -6.29 -3.93 -33.04
C ASP A 118 -6.82 -2.50 -32.82
N TRP A 119 -7.40 -2.24 -31.65
CA TRP A 119 -7.85 -0.91 -31.28
C TRP A 119 -6.68 0.08 -31.21
N LEU A 120 -5.52 -0.29 -30.67
CA LEU A 120 -4.37 0.60 -30.62
C LEU A 120 -3.77 0.87 -32.00
N ARG A 121 -3.64 -0.18 -32.82
CA ARG A 121 -2.89 -0.11 -34.09
C ARG A 121 -3.62 0.65 -35.18
N ASP A 122 -4.96 0.56 -35.25
CA ASP A 122 -5.83 1.06 -36.35
C ASP A 122 -5.34 0.67 -37.77
N ASN A 123 -4.23 1.26 -38.25
CA ASN A 123 -3.44 0.83 -39.42
C ASN A 123 -1.93 1.12 -39.22
N GLY A 124 -1.05 0.31 -39.82
CA GLY A 124 0.41 0.56 -39.87
C GLY A 124 1.25 -0.57 -39.29
N SER A 125 2.57 -0.42 -39.36
CA SER A 125 3.51 -1.41 -38.80
C SER A 125 3.58 -1.33 -37.27
N MET A 126 4.11 -2.37 -36.64
CA MET A 126 4.29 -2.41 -35.19
C MET A 126 5.76 -2.30 -34.82
N ALA A 127 6.10 -1.27 -34.04
CA ALA A 127 7.43 -1.07 -33.49
C ALA A 127 7.48 -1.58 -32.05
N PHE A 128 8.56 -2.28 -31.69
CA PHE A 128 8.86 -2.72 -30.34
C PHE A 128 10.14 -2.05 -29.84
N ALA A 129 10.04 -1.35 -28.71
CA ALA A 129 11.23 -0.78 -28.07
C ALA A 129 12.15 -1.89 -27.55
N ARG A 130 13.46 -1.77 -27.82
CA ARG A 130 14.52 -2.66 -27.30
C ARG A 130 15.66 -1.89 -26.63
N GLY A 131 15.63 -0.56 -26.68
CA GLY A 131 16.71 0.32 -26.25
C GLY A 131 16.94 0.39 -24.74
N HIS A 132 15.99 -0.06 -23.93
CA HIS A 132 16.00 0.17 -22.48
C HIS A 132 16.01 -1.12 -21.67
N GLY A 133 16.30 -2.25 -22.31
CA GLY A 133 16.36 -3.55 -21.62
C GLY A 133 15.01 -4.23 -21.47
N GLU A 134 14.07 -3.91 -22.37
CA GLU A 134 12.90 -4.72 -22.65
C GLU A 134 13.29 -6.17 -23.00
N LYS A 135 12.30 -7.05 -23.16
CA LYS A 135 12.49 -8.38 -23.75
C LYS A 135 12.36 -8.35 -25.28
N PRO A 136 12.84 -9.38 -26.00
CA PRO A 136 12.56 -9.54 -27.43
C PRO A 136 11.05 -9.50 -27.71
N MET A 137 10.65 -8.98 -28.88
CA MET A 137 9.23 -8.75 -29.20
C MET A 137 8.37 -10.02 -29.14
N ASP A 138 8.94 -11.17 -29.53
CA ASP A 138 8.29 -12.48 -29.52
C ASP A 138 8.20 -13.10 -28.12
N GLU A 139 8.89 -12.52 -27.13
CA GLU A 139 8.66 -12.80 -25.70
C GLU A 139 7.64 -11.84 -25.08
N VAL A 140 7.59 -10.58 -25.54
CA VAL A 140 6.64 -9.56 -25.05
C VAL A 140 5.22 -9.91 -25.47
N LEU A 141 5.00 -10.17 -26.77
CA LEU A 141 3.75 -10.67 -27.32
C LEU A 141 3.99 -12.08 -27.89
N SER A 142 3.45 -13.12 -27.25
CA SER A 142 3.63 -14.52 -27.70
C SER A 142 2.30 -15.26 -27.80
N GLY A 143 2.33 -16.50 -28.32
CA GLY A 143 1.12 -17.33 -28.43
C GLY A 143 0.10 -16.75 -29.41
N SER A 144 -1.18 -16.71 -29.02
CA SER A 144 -2.25 -16.24 -29.90
C SER A 144 -2.11 -14.77 -30.32
N CYS A 145 -1.54 -13.90 -29.48
CA CYS A 145 -1.18 -12.52 -29.86
C CYS A 145 -0.24 -12.51 -31.06
N TRP A 146 0.86 -13.27 -30.98
CA TRP A 146 1.88 -13.30 -32.03
C TRP A 146 1.31 -13.86 -33.34
N GLN A 147 0.50 -14.92 -33.25
CA GLN A 147 -0.17 -15.48 -34.41
C GLN A 147 -1.10 -14.45 -35.08
N HIS A 148 -1.87 -13.69 -34.29
CA HIS A 148 -2.71 -12.61 -34.80
C HIS A 148 -1.91 -11.51 -35.51
N LEU A 149 -0.71 -11.17 -35.01
CA LEU A 149 0.17 -10.20 -35.69
C LEU A 149 0.62 -10.70 -37.06
N LEU A 150 1.00 -11.98 -37.16
CA LEU A 150 1.40 -12.61 -38.42
C LEU A 150 0.23 -12.63 -39.42
N ASP A 151 -0.98 -12.93 -38.95
CA ASP A 151 -2.17 -13.05 -39.78
C ASP A 151 -2.71 -11.68 -40.25
N SER A 152 -2.47 -10.62 -39.47
CA SER A 152 -2.95 -9.26 -39.75
C SER A 152 -1.97 -8.39 -40.55
N ALA A 153 -0.88 -8.97 -41.07
CA ALA A 153 0.18 -8.25 -41.80
C ALA A 153 0.72 -7.04 -41.01
N ALA A 154 0.89 -7.21 -39.70
CA ALA A 154 1.29 -6.17 -38.75
C ALA A 154 2.71 -5.61 -38.95
N ASP A 155 3.53 -6.26 -39.77
CA ASP A 155 4.96 -5.99 -39.97
C ASP A 155 5.71 -5.61 -38.67
N PRO A 156 5.74 -6.52 -37.67
CA PRO A 156 6.36 -6.25 -36.38
C PRO A 156 7.88 -6.18 -36.55
N HIS A 157 8.49 -5.12 -36.01
CA HIS A 157 9.93 -4.90 -36.04
C HIS A 157 10.42 -4.28 -34.74
N GLU A 158 11.70 -4.51 -34.44
CA GLU A 158 12.35 -4.00 -33.23
C GLU A 158 13.07 -2.68 -33.52
N LEU A 159 12.99 -1.76 -32.57
CA LEU A 159 13.75 -0.52 -32.54
C LEU A 159 14.85 -0.63 -31.50
N ASP A 160 16.06 -0.90 -31.98
CA ASP A 160 17.27 -0.91 -31.15
C ASP A 160 17.73 0.53 -30.86
N GLY A 161 17.96 0.83 -29.58
CA GLY A 161 18.47 2.13 -29.14
C GLY A 161 17.38 3.17 -28.87
N GLU A 162 17.74 4.45 -28.97
CA GLU A 162 16.86 5.55 -28.58
C GLU A 162 15.61 5.66 -29.47
N LEU A 163 14.46 5.96 -28.85
CA LEU A 163 13.23 6.24 -29.57
C LEU A 163 13.27 7.66 -30.16
N THR A 164 13.06 7.79 -31.46
CA THR A 164 13.14 9.08 -32.17
C THR A 164 11.95 9.24 -33.09
N THR A 165 11.58 10.50 -33.40
CA THR A 165 10.50 10.77 -34.35
C THR A 165 10.75 10.10 -35.70
N GLU A 166 12.01 10.00 -36.13
CA GLU A 166 12.39 9.37 -37.40
C GLU A 166 12.12 7.85 -37.39
N ASN A 167 12.54 7.12 -36.35
CA ASN A 167 12.37 5.67 -36.30
C ASN A 167 10.95 5.22 -35.93
N LEU A 168 10.13 6.10 -35.36
CA LEU A 168 8.71 5.88 -35.14
C LEU A 168 7.86 6.19 -36.38
N THR A 169 8.41 6.89 -37.37
CA THR A 169 7.67 7.27 -38.58
C THR A 169 7.23 6.03 -39.36
N GLY A 170 5.93 5.96 -39.69
CA GLY A 170 5.35 4.86 -40.45
C GLY A 170 4.84 3.69 -39.59
N SER A 171 5.16 3.67 -38.30
CA SER A 171 4.55 2.75 -37.35
C SER A 171 3.12 3.20 -37.02
N GLY A 172 2.22 2.23 -36.90
CA GLY A 172 0.85 2.44 -36.38
C GLY A 172 0.77 2.22 -34.87
N LEU A 173 1.65 1.39 -34.31
CA LEU A 173 1.68 1.08 -32.89
C LEU A 173 3.12 0.94 -32.39
N LEU A 174 3.43 1.61 -31.27
CA LEU A 174 4.63 1.42 -30.48
C LEU A 174 4.32 0.60 -29.23
N VAL A 175 5.05 -0.50 -29.03
CA VAL A 175 4.99 -1.32 -27.81
C VAL A 175 6.25 -1.11 -26.98
N ILE A 176 6.09 -0.66 -25.75
CA ILE A 176 7.15 -0.54 -24.75
C ILE A 176 6.91 -1.60 -23.68
N GLY A 177 7.73 -2.65 -23.71
CA GLY A 177 7.66 -3.76 -22.75
C GLY A 177 8.18 -3.38 -21.37
N SER A 178 8.10 -4.32 -20.43
CA SER A 178 8.67 -4.11 -19.10
C SER A 178 10.19 -3.96 -19.19
N SER A 179 10.68 -2.89 -18.58
CA SER A 179 12.06 -2.42 -18.71
C SER A 179 12.56 -1.86 -17.38
N TRP A 180 13.87 -1.95 -17.18
CA TRP A 180 14.55 -1.57 -15.93
C TRP A 180 15.52 -0.40 -16.11
N GLN A 181 15.70 0.10 -17.32
CA GLN A 181 16.62 1.20 -17.60
C GLN A 181 15.88 2.55 -17.71
N ARG A 182 16.63 3.59 -18.07
CA ARG A 182 16.15 4.96 -18.13
C ARG A 182 15.80 5.34 -19.56
N ILE A 183 14.67 6.03 -19.69
CA ILE A 183 14.28 6.76 -20.90
C ILE A 183 14.61 8.25 -20.74
N THR A 184 15.09 8.88 -21.80
CA THR A 184 15.43 10.31 -21.82
C THR A 184 14.20 11.18 -22.13
N ASP A 185 14.26 12.47 -21.79
CA ASP A 185 13.17 13.40 -22.12
C ASP A 185 12.96 13.56 -23.63
N SER A 186 14.05 13.52 -24.41
CA SER A 186 13.96 13.58 -25.88
C SER A 186 13.18 12.40 -26.47
N GLU A 187 13.37 11.21 -25.91
CA GLU A 187 12.62 10.02 -26.30
C GLU A 187 11.16 10.11 -25.87
N LEU A 188 10.89 10.61 -24.67
CA LEU A 188 9.52 10.86 -24.20
C LEU A 188 8.78 11.85 -25.12
N ASP A 189 9.44 12.94 -25.50
CA ASP A 189 8.89 13.93 -26.43
C ASP A 189 8.62 13.29 -27.81
N ALA A 190 9.50 12.42 -28.31
CA ALA A 190 9.29 11.69 -29.56
C ALA A 190 8.08 10.74 -29.50
N VAL A 191 7.90 10.04 -28.38
CA VAL A 191 6.74 9.16 -28.15
C VAL A 191 5.46 9.98 -28.01
N GLU A 192 5.50 11.11 -27.31
CA GLU A 192 4.36 12.03 -27.19
C GLU A 192 3.92 12.57 -28.55
N ASP A 193 4.87 13.04 -29.36
CA ASP A 193 4.61 13.51 -30.73
C ASP A 193 4.03 12.38 -31.61
N PHE A 194 4.56 11.17 -31.51
CA PHE A 194 4.05 10.01 -32.24
C PHE A 194 2.57 9.74 -31.93
N VAL A 195 2.20 9.75 -30.65
CA VAL A 195 0.80 9.55 -30.23
C VAL A 195 -0.09 10.73 -30.67
N LEU A 196 0.35 11.98 -30.47
CA LEU A 196 -0.41 13.17 -30.88
C LEU A 196 -0.78 13.14 -32.37
N ASN A 197 0.11 12.58 -33.20
CA ASN A 197 -0.06 12.45 -34.64
C ASN A 197 -0.80 11.17 -35.09
N GLY A 198 -1.45 10.46 -34.18
CA GLY A 198 -2.32 9.32 -34.51
C GLY A 198 -1.75 7.95 -34.22
N GLY A 199 -0.54 7.86 -33.69
CA GLY A 199 0.07 6.59 -33.27
C GLY A 199 -0.63 5.95 -32.08
N GLY A 200 -0.65 4.62 -32.04
CA GLY A 200 -1.04 3.83 -30.89
C GLY A 200 0.15 3.55 -29.96
N LEU A 201 -0.05 3.64 -28.64
CA LEU A 201 0.98 3.31 -27.65
C LEU A 201 0.48 2.23 -26.68
N LEU A 202 1.20 1.11 -26.60
CA LEU A 202 1.04 0.10 -25.55
C LEU A 202 2.25 0.13 -24.62
N VAL A 203 2.01 0.43 -23.34
CA VAL A 203 3.02 0.37 -22.28
C VAL A 203 2.73 -0.81 -21.37
N ILE A 204 3.72 -1.66 -21.11
CA ILE A 204 3.57 -2.84 -20.26
C ILE A 204 4.51 -2.73 -19.05
N GLY A 205 3.94 -2.56 -17.87
CA GLY A 205 4.60 -2.49 -16.58
C GLY A 205 4.48 -3.75 -15.73
N ILE A 206 5.27 -3.76 -14.65
CA ILE A 206 5.16 -4.64 -13.50
C ILE A 206 5.70 -3.91 -12.25
N GLY A 207 4.95 -2.93 -11.75
CA GLY A 207 5.34 -2.07 -10.62
C GLY A 207 5.98 -2.82 -9.43
N TRP A 208 5.32 -3.82 -8.85
CA TRP A 208 5.84 -4.57 -7.71
C TRP A 208 7.18 -5.27 -7.95
N ALA A 209 7.46 -5.70 -9.19
CA ALA A 209 8.74 -6.30 -9.53
C ALA A 209 9.82 -5.23 -9.68
N TYR A 210 9.45 -4.02 -10.13
CA TYR A 210 10.37 -2.87 -10.14
C TYR A 210 10.86 -2.52 -8.75
N SER A 211 9.95 -2.40 -7.79
CA SER A 211 10.34 -2.08 -6.41
C SER A 211 11.18 -3.18 -5.76
N GLY A 212 10.96 -4.44 -6.13
CA GLY A 212 11.66 -5.58 -5.54
C GLY A 212 13.00 -5.95 -6.20
N TYR A 213 13.16 -5.69 -7.50
CA TYR A 213 14.29 -6.24 -8.28
C TYR A 213 15.14 -5.20 -9.01
N ALA A 214 14.71 -3.93 -9.12
CA ALA A 214 15.56 -2.90 -9.71
C ALA A 214 16.75 -2.59 -8.77
N ASP A 215 17.92 -2.32 -9.36
CA ASP A 215 19.12 -1.95 -8.59
C ASP A 215 18.96 -0.64 -7.80
N ASP A 216 18.12 0.28 -8.33
CA ASP A 216 17.78 1.58 -7.73
C ASP A 216 16.31 1.92 -8.02
N PRO A 217 15.35 1.38 -7.25
CA PRO A 217 13.93 1.50 -7.53
C PRO A 217 13.41 2.90 -7.16
N ASP A 218 13.53 3.85 -8.10
CA ASP A 218 12.90 5.16 -8.00
C ASP A 218 11.64 5.21 -8.88
N PRO A 219 10.45 5.47 -8.29
CA PRO A 219 9.21 5.69 -9.03
C PRO A 219 9.31 6.65 -10.22
N ASP A 220 10.18 7.63 -10.14
CA ASP A 220 10.34 8.69 -11.14
C ASP A 220 11.38 8.28 -12.21
N PHE A 221 12.10 7.16 -12.05
CA PHE A 221 12.87 6.53 -13.13
C PHE A 221 12.10 5.42 -13.85
N TYR A 222 10.94 5.03 -13.33
CA TYR A 222 10.16 3.96 -13.92
C TYR A 222 9.49 4.41 -15.23
N ILE A 223 9.87 3.81 -16.37
CA ILE A 223 9.41 4.20 -17.71
C ILE A 223 7.87 4.34 -17.80
N PRO A 224 7.06 3.39 -17.29
CA PRO A 224 5.61 3.55 -17.26
C PRO A 224 5.12 4.80 -16.53
N ASN A 225 5.77 5.22 -15.44
CA ASN A 225 5.42 6.46 -14.74
C ASN A 225 5.88 7.71 -15.49
N ARG A 226 7.06 7.67 -16.12
CA ARG A 226 7.56 8.78 -16.94
C ARG A 226 6.69 9.06 -18.17
N LEU A 227 6.16 8.00 -18.80
CA LEU A 227 5.13 8.14 -19.84
C LEU A 227 3.80 8.59 -19.22
N GLY A 228 3.46 8.09 -18.03
CA GLY A 228 2.27 8.48 -17.28
C GLY A 228 2.20 9.97 -16.92
N GLU A 229 3.33 10.62 -16.69
CA GLU A 229 3.42 12.09 -16.52
C GLU A 229 2.95 12.87 -17.75
N ARG A 230 3.07 12.27 -18.95
CA ARG A 230 2.61 12.86 -20.22
C ARG A 230 1.16 12.50 -20.52
N PHE A 231 0.78 11.23 -20.31
CA PHE A 231 -0.50 10.71 -20.77
C PHE A 231 -1.58 10.56 -19.69
N GLY A 232 -1.25 10.80 -18.42
CA GLY A 232 -2.22 10.94 -17.34
C GLY A 232 -2.46 9.68 -16.51
N TRP A 233 -1.43 8.89 -16.21
CA TRP A 233 -1.52 7.75 -15.28
C TRP A 233 -0.32 7.67 -14.33
N ARG A 234 -0.42 6.85 -13.27
CA ARG A 234 0.70 6.47 -12.40
C ARG A 234 0.56 5.02 -11.92
N VAL A 235 1.61 4.24 -12.11
CA VAL A 235 1.77 2.89 -11.56
C VAL A 235 2.12 2.95 -10.08
N GLN A 236 1.44 2.11 -9.29
CA GLN A 236 1.72 1.82 -7.90
C GLN A 236 2.63 0.59 -7.77
N PHE A 237 3.51 0.60 -6.78
CA PHE A 237 4.52 -0.45 -6.59
C PHE A 237 4.09 -1.56 -5.62
N GLY A 238 2.89 -1.45 -5.02
CA GLY A 238 2.32 -2.52 -4.22
C GLY A 238 1.65 -3.58 -5.10
N THR A 239 1.44 -4.76 -4.52
CA THR A 239 0.73 -5.83 -5.22
C THR A 239 -0.79 -5.70 -5.07
N ILE A 240 -1.60 -6.23 -5.97
CA ILE A 240 -3.05 -6.38 -5.86
C ILE A 240 -3.34 -7.85 -5.63
N LYS A 241 -4.23 -8.15 -4.67
CA LYS A 241 -4.79 -9.48 -4.42
C LYS A 241 -6.32 -9.43 -4.43
N ASP A 242 -6.94 -10.53 -4.85
CA ASP A 242 -8.38 -10.76 -4.69
C ASP A 242 -8.59 -12.06 -3.88
N PRO A 243 -9.10 -11.99 -2.65
CA PRO A 243 -9.35 -13.17 -1.82
C PRO A 243 -10.56 -13.99 -2.31
N GLY A 244 -11.46 -13.41 -3.10
CA GLY A 244 -12.61 -14.12 -3.69
C GLY A 244 -12.25 -15.08 -4.82
N THR A 245 -10.98 -15.10 -5.20
CA THR A 245 -10.45 -15.85 -6.33
C THR A 245 -9.75 -17.14 -5.87
N PRO A 246 -10.09 -18.32 -6.43
CA PRO A 246 -9.31 -19.55 -6.21
C PRO A 246 -7.83 -19.31 -6.52
N LEU A 247 -6.93 -19.86 -5.69
CA LEU A 247 -5.48 -19.82 -5.95
C LEU A 247 -5.19 -20.46 -7.31
N GLY A 248 -4.99 -19.62 -8.33
CA GLY A 248 -4.61 -20.03 -9.67
C GLY A 248 -3.14 -20.45 -9.74
N GLU A 249 -2.78 -21.16 -10.80
CA GLU A 249 -1.39 -21.47 -11.12
C GLU A 249 -0.58 -20.18 -11.30
N ALA A 250 0.58 -20.10 -10.65
CA ALA A 250 1.48 -18.95 -10.74
C ALA A 250 1.84 -18.67 -12.21
N GLY A 251 1.67 -17.41 -12.65
CA GLY A 251 2.16 -16.92 -13.94
C GLY A 251 1.17 -16.95 -15.11
N ALA A 252 -0.09 -17.34 -14.90
CA ALA A 252 -1.09 -17.41 -15.97
C ALA A 252 -2.37 -16.62 -15.65
N PRO A 253 -2.35 -15.29 -15.87
CA PRO A 253 -3.40 -14.40 -15.39
C PRO A 253 -4.67 -14.46 -16.25
N ALA A 254 -5.82 -14.59 -15.59
CA ALA A 254 -7.13 -14.34 -16.17
C ALA A 254 -7.59 -12.93 -15.76
N PHE A 255 -8.39 -12.27 -16.59
CA PHE A 255 -8.85 -10.90 -16.32
C PHE A 255 -10.37 -10.80 -16.46
N SER A 256 -10.98 -10.11 -15.50
CA SER A 256 -12.40 -9.78 -15.52
C SER A 256 -12.54 -8.29 -15.82
N VAL A 257 -13.26 -7.94 -16.88
CA VAL A 257 -13.60 -6.54 -17.16
C VAL A 257 -15.07 -6.30 -16.82
N LEU A 258 -15.34 -5.42 -15.87
CA LEU A 258 -16.70 -4.97 -15.61
C LEU A 258 -17.22 -4.14 -16.81
N PRO A 259 -18.53 -4.15 -17.13
CA PRO A 259 -19.11 -3.08 -17.94
C PRO A 259 -18.86 -1.71 -17.30
N LEU A 260 -18.78 -0.63 -18.10
CA LEU A 260 -18.57 0.71 -17.54
C LEU A 260 -19.74 1.15 -16.65
N GLU A 261 -20.98 0.79 -17.01
CA GLU A 261 -22.14 1.03 -16.15
C GLU A 261 -22.06 0.30 -14.80
N ASP A 262 -21.36 -0.83 -14.73
CA ASP A 262 -21.20 -1.65 -13.54
C ASP A 262 -19.91 -1.32 -12.76
N TYR A 263 -18.98 -0.58 -13.37
CA TYR A 263 -17.82 -0.04 -12.67
C TYR A 263 -18.25 1.07 -11.72
N ARG A 264 -18.12 0.79 -10.43
CA ARG A 264 -18.46 1.68 -9.32
C ARG A 264 -17.36 1.56 -8.27
N PRO A 265 -16.17 2.14 -8.52
CA PRO A 265 -15.13 2.14 -7.51
C PRO A 265 -15.66 2.89 -6.30
N ALA A 266 -15.39 2.37 -5.10
CA ALA A 266 -15.72 3.07 -3.88
C ALA A 266 -15.08 4.46 -3.89
N ARG A 267 -15.88 5.51 -3.68
CA ARG A 267 -15.33 6.84 -3.41
C ARG A 267 -14.79 6.83 -2.00
N ILE A 268 -13.63 7.47 -1.80
CA ILE A 268 -13.07 7.64 -0.46
C ILE A 268 -13.52 9.00 0.07
N HIS A 269 -14.33 8.99 1.12
CA HIS A 269 -14.76 10.18 1.83
C HIS A 269 -13.90 10.34 3.08
N VAL A 270 -13.22 11.49 3.17
CA VAL A 270 -12.44 11.85 4.37
C VAL A 270 -13.21 12.91 5.15
N LEU A 271 -13.79 12.51 6.27
CA LEU A 271 -14.52 13.39 7.17
C LEU A 271 -13.56 13.95 8.22
N ARG A 272 -13.58 15.27 8.36
CA ARG A 272 -12.67 16.03 9.25
C ARG A 272 -13.35 17.28 9.75
N GLY A 273 -12.89 17.79 10.89
CA GLY A 273 -13.35 19.07 11.44
C GLY A 273 -13.96 18.91 12.82
N LEU A 274 -15.11 19.55 13.05
CA LEU A 274 -15.79 19.51 14.34
C LEU A 274 -16.34 18.10 14.62
N PRO A 275 -16.47 17.69 15.90
CA PRO A 275 -17.03 16.39 16.26
C PRO A 275 -18.33 16.02 15.53
N GLN A 276 -19.26 16.97 15.38
CA GLN A 276 -20.52 16.72 14.65
C GLN A 276 -20.28 16.33 13.18
N GLN A 277 -19.30 16.96 12.51
CA GLN A 277 -18.96 16.66 11.12
C GLN A 277 -18.30 15.29 10.98
N ILE A 278 -17.59 14.84 12.01
CA ILE A 278 -16.98 13.52 12.06
C ILE A 278 -18.06 12.46 12.32
N ASP A 279 -18.97 12.70 13.26
CA ASP A 279 -20.08 11.81 13.58
C ASP A 279 -21.09 11.66 12.43
N ASP A 280 -21.16 12.63 11.50
CA ASP A 280 -21.98 12.53 10.28
C ASP A 280 -21.62 11.30 9.42
N VAL A 281 -20.44 10.69 9.61
CA VAL A 281 -20.00 9.47 8.91
C VAL A 281 -21.04 8.35 9.02
N VAL A 282 -21.74 8.25 10.16
CA VAL A 282 -22.75 7.20 10.38
C VAL A 282 -23.87 7.31 9.35
N SER A 283 -24.35 8.53 9.10
CA SER A 283 -25.41 8.79 8.15
C SER A 283 -24.94 8.67 6.69
N GLN A 284 -23.71 9.12 6.40
CA GLN A 284 -23.16 9.06 5.05
C GLN A 284 -22.82 7.63 4.63
N ALA A 285 -22.21 6.84 5.52
CA ALA A 285 -21.92 5.43 5.28
C ALA A 285 -23.18 4.57 5.13
N ALA A 286 -24.27 4.92 5.81
CA ALA A 286 -25.56 4.27 5.61
C ALA A 286 -26.21 4.65 4.27
N ALA A 287 -26.01 5.87 3.79
CA ALA A 287 -26.56 6.36 2.52
C ALA A 287 -25.81 5.79 1.31
N ASP A 288 -24.49 5.69 1.40
CA ASP A 288 -23.59 5.23 0.33
C ASP A 288 -22.74 4.03 0.81
N PRO A 289 -23.35 2.85 1.09
CA PRO A 289 -22.65 1.73 1.72
C PRO A 289 -21.53 1.11 0.87
N GLN A 290 -21.45 1.47 -0.41
CA GLN A 290 -20.41 1.05 -1.34
C GLN A 290 -19.16 1.95 -1.29
N ASP A 291 -19.28 3.14 -0.71
CA ASP A 291 -18.16 4.06 -0.57
C ASP A 291 -17.33 3.76 0.69
N ILE A 292 -16.08 4.19 0.71
CA ILE A 292 -15.18 4.02 1.85
C ILE A 292 -15.16 5.32 2.63
N PHE A 293 -15.36 5.21 3.95
CA PHE A 293 -15.36 6.36 4.84
C PHE A 293 -14.17 6.30 5.78
N VAL A 294 -13.49 7.44 5.91
CA VAL A 294 -12.37 7.62 6.81
C VAL A 294 -12.63 8.87 7.64
N VAL A 295 -12.44 8.77 8.96
CA VAL A 295 -12.48 9.92 9.85
C VAL A 295 -11.07 10.35 10.24
N GLU A 296 -10.82 11.66 10.16
CA GLU A 296 -9.51 12.26 10.35
C GLU A 296 -9.42 12.97 11.71
N GLY A 297 -8.56 12.46 12.58
CA GLY A 297 -8.18 13.08 13.84
C GLY A 297 -6.95 13.98 13.67
N LYS A 298 -6.43 14.51 14.76
CA LYS A 298 -5.25 15.38 14.74
C LYS A 298 -3.97 14.60 14.48
N TYR A 299 -3.81 13.42 15.08
CA TYR A 299 -2.60 12.59 14.98
C TYR A 299 -2.88 11.21 14.37
N THR A 300 -4.13 10.79 14.42
CA THR A 300 -4.59 9.49 13.93
C THR A 300 -5.75 9.65 12.96
N GLY A 301 -6.04 8.63 12.17
CA GLY A 301 -7.26 8.54 11.38
C GLY A 301 -7.79 7.11 11.37
N LEU A 302 -9.11 6.95 11.30
CA LEU A 302 -9.77 5.67 11.41
C LEU A 302 -10.68 5.43 10.21
N CYS A 303 -10.48 4.30 9.56
CA CYS A 303 -11.45 3.69 8.64
C CYS A 303 -12.02 2.46 9.35
N LEU A 304 -13.33 2.23 9.25
CA LEU A 304 -14.01 1.01 9.69
C LEU A 304 -14.82 0.43 8.52
N PRO A 305 -15.08 -0.89 8.47
CA PRO A 305 -16.11 -1.42 7.58
C PRO A 305 -17.44 -0.75 7.88
N ASN A 306 -18.19 -0.35 6.85
CA ASN A 306 -19.32 0.59 6.99
C ASN A 306 -20.40 0.16 8.00
N ALA A 307 -20.61 -1.15 8.16
CA ALA A 307 -21.57 -1.69 9.12
C ALA A 307 -21.28 -1.27 10.58
N TYR A 308 -20.00 -1.05 10.92
CA TYR A 308 -19.56 -0.76 12.29
C TYR A 308 -19.66 0.72 12.67
N TRP A 309 -19.83 1.64 11.72
CA TRP A 309 -19.97 3.07 12.06
C TRP A 309 -21.19 3.33 12.94
N ALA A 310 -22.32 2.70 12.62
CA ALA A 310 -23.56 2.84 13.38
C ALA A 310 -23.54 2.12 14.74
N GLU A 311 -22.53 1.27 14.98
CA GLU A 311 -22.39 0.54 16.23
C GLU A 311 -21.57 1.31 17.28
N LEU A 312 -20.76 2.29 16.89
CA LEU A 312 -19.98 3.11 17.82
C LEU A 312 -20.87 4.06 18.64
N ASP A 313 -20.62 4.14 19.95
CA ASP A 313 -21.31 5.09 20.84
C ASP A 313 -20.98 6.56 20.49
N SER A 314 -19.76 6.81 20.00
CA SER A 314 -19.30 8.11 19.48
C SER A 314 -18.10 7.93 18.56
N VAL A 315 -18.23 8.41 17.31
CA VAL A 315 -17.13 8.33 16.33
C VAL A 315 -16.05 9.35 16.65
N SER A 316 -16.44 10.59 16.98
CA SER A 316 -15.47 11.58 17.43
C SER A 316 -14.76 11.15 18.72
N GLY A 317 -15.47 10.48 19.64
CA GLY A 317 -14.92 10.05 20.91
C GLY A 317 -13.85 8.96 20.79
N ILE A 318 -14.03 7.95 19.93
CA ILE A 318 -12.99 6.94 19.69
C ILE A 318 -11.77 7.56 19.00
N LEU A 319 -11.98 8.54 18.12
CA LEU A 319 -10.91 9.24 17.41
C LEU A 319 -10.09 10.14 18.33
N GLU A 320 -10.74 10.87 19.23
CA GLU A 320 -10.07 11.62 20.31
C GLU A 320 -9.26 10.70 21.23
N LEU A 321 -9.77 9.49 21.49
CA LEU A 321 -9.05 8.50 22.28
C LEU A 321 -7.81 7.96 21.56
N LEU A 322 -7.91 7.64 20.27
CA LEU A 322 -6.76 7.26 19.44
C LEU A 322 -5.68 8.34 19.43
N ASP A 323 -6.06 9.60 19.26
CA ASP A 323 -5.14 10.75 19.34
C ASP A 323 -4.48 10.88 20.72
N SER A 324 -5.23 10.61 21.79
CA SER A 324 -4.71 10.65 23.16
C SER A 324 -3.68 9.52 23.42
N VAL A 325 -3.92 8.34 22.86
CA VAL A 325 -2.98 7.21 22.93
C VAL A 325 -1.71 7.52 22.13
N TYR A 326 -1.81 8.10 20.94
CA TYR A 326 -0.66 8.62 20.18
C TYR A 326 0.18 9.61 21.02
N LEU A 327 -0.48 10.56 21.68
CA LEU A 327 0.22 11.54 22.52
C LEU A 327 0.92 10.89 23.72
N SER A 328 0.28 9.92 24.36
CA SER A 328 0.90 9.16 25.46
C SER A 328 2.14 8.40 24.99
N HIS A 329 2.05 7.77 23.82
CA HIS A 329 3.19 7.08 23.21
C HIS A 329 4.35 8.03 22.88
N ASN A 330 4.05 9.18 22.29
CA ASN A 330 5.07 10.17 21.95
C ASN A 330 5.68 10.82 23.21
N ALA A 331 4.93 10.91 24.31
CA ALA A 331 5.43 11.41 25.58
C ALA A 331 6.49 10.48 26.20
N LEU A 332 6.42 9.16 25.98
CA LEU A 332 7.42 8.20 26.47
C LEU A 332 8.82 8.46 25.92
N ILE A 333 8.94 9.11 24.76
CA ILE A 333 10.21 9.51 24.15
C ILE A 333 10.51 11.01 24.32
N GLY A 334 9.83 11.67 25.26
CA GLY A 334 9.97 13.10 25.48
C GLY A 334 9.54 13.95 24.30
N ASN A 335 8.74 13.41 23.37
CA ASN A 335 8.37 14.02 22.09
C ASN A 335 9.55 14.32 21.15
N ALA A 336 10.72 13.69 21.36
CA ALA A 336 11.96 14.06 20.67
C ALA A 336 11.96 13.75 19.17
N ASN A 337 11.25 12.70 18.74
CA ASN A 337 11.16 12.32 17.34
C ASN A 337 9.79 11.69 17.03
N PRO A 338 8.75 12.50 16.74
CA PRO A 338 7.44 11.97 16.41
C PRO A 338 7.52 10.96 15.25
N PRO A 339 6.79 9.84 15.30
CA PRO A 339 6.86 8.81 14.27
C PRO A 339 6.49 9.41 12.91
N TYR A 340 7.21 8.99 11.88
CA TYR A 340 7.02 9.45 10.49
C TYR A 340 7.09 10.97 10.35
N GLY A 341 7.93 11.64 11.15
CA GLY A 341 8.05 13.10 11.13
C GLY A 341 6.79 13.83 11.64
N GLY A 342 5.89 13.12 12.34
CA GLY A 342 4.62 13.66 12.81
C GLY A 342 3.49 13.53 11.79
N GLU A 343 3.68 12.76 10.72
CA GLU A 343 2.58 12.36 9.85
C GLU A 343 1.51 11.59 10.62
N ARG A 344 0.27 11.75 10.16
CA ARG A 344 -0.88 11.05 10.73
C ARG A 344 -0.75 9.55 10.53
N ILE A 345 -1.03 8.78 11.57
CA ILE A 345 -1.09 7.33 11.52
C ILE A 345 -2.53 6.89 11.24
N TRP A 346 -2.72 6.19 10.13
CA TRP A 346 -4.05 5.72 9.70
C TRP A 346 -4.30 4.29 10.17
N PHE A 347 -5.52 3.98 10.60
CA PHE A 347 -5.99 2.63 10.92
C PHE A 347 -6.99 2.20 9.86
N VAL A 348 -6.69 1.13 9.13
CA VAL A 348 -7.50 0.70 7.98
C VAL A 348 -7.84 -0.79 8.04
N PRO A 349 -9.09 -1.18 7.70
CA PRO A 349 -9.48 -2.58 7.64
C PRO A 349 -9.00 -3.24 6.36
N GLN A 350 -8.75 -4.54 6.43
CA GLN A 350 -8.52 -5.40 5.26
C GLN A 350 -9.23 -6.74 5.45
N VAL A 351 -10.02 -7.18 4.46
CA VAL A 351 -10.48 -8.59 4.42
C VAL A 351 -9.31 -9.44 3.95
N SER A 352 -8.89 -10.36 4.81
CA SER A 352 -7.86 -11.34 4.49
C SER A 352 -8.15 -12.64 5.23
N ASP A 353 -8.17 -13.73 4.46
CA ASP A 353 -8.27 -15.09 4.98
C ASP A 353 -6.89 -15.67 5.33
N GLU A 354 -5.81 -14.88 5.17
CA GLU A 354 -4.45 -15.33 5.46
C GLU A 354 -4.35 -15.72 6.95
N PRO A 355 -3.95 -16.96 7.26
CA PRO A 355 -3.72 -17.37 8.64
C PRO A 355 -2.47 -16.70 9.18
N GLY A 356 -2.46 -16.33 10.46
CA GLY A 356 -1.22 -15.99 11.18
C GLY A 356 -1.05 -14.54 11.64
N TRP A 357 -1.95 -13.62 11.28
CA TRP A 357 -1.94 -12.26 11.83
C TRP A 357 -3.36 -11.75 12.16
N TYR A 358 -3.44 -10.74 13.00
CA TYR A 358 -4.70 -10.12 13.44
C TYR A 358 -4.71 -8.61 13.16
N MET A 359 -3.58 -7.95 13.44
CA MET A 359 -3.25 -6.58 13.02
C MET A 359 -1.78 -6.53 12.59
N HIS A 360 -1.40 -5.51 11.83
CA HIS A 360 -0.03 -5.21 11.44
C HIS A 360 0.23 -3.70 11.53
N SER A 361 1.36 -3.35 12.10
CA SER A 361 1.86 -1.98 12.19
C SER A 361 2.42 -1.44 10.87
N GLY A 362 2.61 -0.12 10.82
CA GLY A 362 2.94 0.65 9.65
C GLY A 362 2.17 1.98 9.62
N ASN A 363 2.40 2.78 8.61
CA ASN A 363 1.49 3.86 8.27
C ASN A 363 0.89 3.60 6.87
N PRO A 364 -0.34 3.05 6.79
CA PRO A 364 -1.26 2.75 7.89
C PRO A 364 -0.93 1.51 8.75
N VAL A 365 -1.53 1.47 9.94
CA VAL A 365 -1.83 0.25 10.69
C VAL A 365 -2.99 -0.46 10.01
N VAL A 366 -2.78 -1.71 9.62
CA VAL A 366 -3.77 -2.54 8.93
C VAL A 366 -4.31 -3.59 9.90
N TYR A 367 -5.63 -3.75 9.96
CA TYR A 367 -6.26 -4.77 10.80
C TYR A 367 -7.23 -5.63 10.00
N LYS A 368 -7.42 -6.89 10.39
CA LYS A 368 -8.41 -7.74 9.73
C LYS A 368 -9.80 -7.16 9.90
N ALA A 369 -10.61 -7.12 8.84
CA ALA A 369 -11.91 -6.46 8.87
C ALA A 369 -12.83 -6.93 10.02
N HIS A 370 -12.77 -8.20 10.43
CA HIS A 370 -13.52 -8.71 11.58
C HIS A 370 -13.03 -8.19 12.94
N ALA A 371 -11.78 -7.73 13.05
CA ALA A 371 -11.27 -7.09 14.27
C ALA A 371 -11.96 -5.74 14.56
N ALA A 372 -12.68 -5.16 13.59
CA ALA A 372 -13.54 -4.00 13.82
C ALA A 372 -14.58 -4.25 14.93
N GLU A 373 -15.13 -5.47 15.01
CA GLU A 373 -16.07 -5.85 16.08
C GLU A 373 -15.42 -5.70 17.47
N ASP A 374 -14.17 -6.16 17.63
CA ASP A 374 -13.45 -6.06 18.89
C ASP A 374 -13.10 -4.60 19.23
N ILE A 375 -12.76 -3.78 18.22
CA ILE A 375 -12.49 -2.33 18.39
C ILE A 375 -13.75 -1.63 18.92
N VAL A 376 -14.89 -1.80 18.23
CA VAL A 376 -16.17 -1.19 18.59
C VAL A 376 -16.62 -1.67 19.97
N ARG A 377 -16.61 -2.98 20.20
CA ARG A 377 -17.05 -3.56 21.48
C ARG A 377 -16.21 -3.03 22.64
N THR A 378 -14.89 -3.04 22.52
CA THR A 378 -14.00 -2.59 23.62
C THR A 378 -14.20 -1.10 23.90
N TYR A 379 -14.35 -0.28 22.86
CA TYR A 379 -14.62 1.15 23.02
C TYR A 379 -15.95 1.40 23.74
N ASN A 380 -17.06 0.83 23.25
CA ASN A 380 -18.38 1.08 23.81
C ASN A 380 -18.54 0.52 25.24
N THR A 381 -18.06 -0.69 25.48
CA THR A 381 -18.31 -1.38 26.75
C THR A 381 -17.33 -1.04 27.85
N GLU A 382 -16.09 -0.69 27.50
CA GLU A 382 -15.01 -0.47 28.46
C GLU A 382 -14.45 0.97 28.41
N GLY A 383 -14.85 1.79 27.44
CA GLY A 383 -14.37 3.16 27.30
C GLY A 383 -12.87 3.27 26.97
N ARG A 384 -12.29 2.23 26.36
CA ARG A 384 -10.85 2.13 26.06
C ARG A 384 -10.55 1.48 24.71
N LEU A 385 -9.29 1.53 24.30
CA LEU A 385 -8.81 0.74 23.15
C LEU A 385 -8.33 -0.65 23.61
N GLY A 386 -8.46 -1.63 22.70
CA GLY A 386 -7.93 -2.97 22.90
C GLY A 386 -6.41 -3.03 22.80
N TRP A 387 -5.78 -4.04 23.44
CA TRP A 387 -4.32 -4.19 23.47
C TRP A 387 -3.68 -4.19 22.07
N GLY A 388 -4.29 -4.88 21.10
CA GLY A 388 -3.78 -4.94 19.73
C GLY A 388 -3.58 -3.57 19.08
N ILE A 389 -4.57 -2.67 19.19
CA ILE A 389 -4.48 -1.32 18.63
C ILE A 389 -3.37 -0.50 19.29
N VAL A 390 -3.26 -0.59 20.62
CA VAL A 390 -2.22 0.09 21.38
C VAL A 390 -0.84 -0.47 21.01
N HIS A 391 -0.73 -1.79 20.87
CA HIS A 391 0.50 -2.50 20.49
C HIS A 391 0.98 -2.14 19.08
N GLU A 392 0.11 -2.16 18.07
CA GLU A 392 0.52 -1.79 16.70
C GLU A 392 0.94 -0.32 16.59
N LEU A 393 0.33 0.58 17.38
CA LEU A 393 0.80 1.96 17.47
C LEU A 393 2.17 2.05 18.18
N GLY A 394 2.40 1.19 19.17
CA GLY A 394 3.71 1.02 19.82
C GLY A 394 4.81 0.61 18.84
N HIS A 395 4.50 -0.28 17.89
CA HIS A 395 5.43 -0.62 16.79
C HIS A 395 5.81 0.60 15.96
N ASN A 396 4.83 1.41 15.55
CA ASN A 396 5.10 2.64 14.78
C ASN A 396 6.02 3.61 15.51
N MET A 397 5.86 3.72 16.84
CA MET A 397 6.71 4.55 17.67
C MET A 397 8.12 3.97 17.76
N HIS A 398 8.27 2.69 18.10
CA HIS A 398 9.61 2.11 18.21
C HIS A 398 10.36 2.18 16.86
N ILE A 399 9.72 1.76 15.76
CA ILE A 399 10.36 1.63 14.43
C ILE A 399 10.69 3.01 13.87
N SER A 400 9.75 3.94 13.92
CA SER A 400 9.88 5.21 13.23
C SER A 400 10.61 6.26 14.09
N SER A 401 10.27 6.35 15.37
CA SER A 401 10.86 7.35 16.28
C SER A 401 12.25 6.97 16.74
N CYS A 402 12.50 5.70 16.97
CA CYS A 402 13.75 5.27 17.61
C CYS A 402 14.57 4.32 16.71
N GLY A 403 13.96 3.63 15.75
CA GLY A 403 14.60 2.72 14.81
C GLY A 403 15.11 1.44 15.47
N ASN A 404 15.87 0.64 14.73
CA ASN A 404 16.45 -0.60 15.29
C ASN A 404 17.60 -0.34 16.28
N ASN A 405 17.92 0.91 16.63
CA ASN A 405 19.10 1.23 17.44
C ASN A 405 19.06 0.58 18.84
N MET A 406 17.88 0.52 19.46
CA MET A 406 17.68 -0.09 20.78
C MET A 406 17.01 -1.48 20.73
N VAL A 407 16.85 -2.05 19.53
CA VAL A 407 16.18 -3.34 19.32
C VAL A 407 17.24 -4.42 19.05
N PRO A 408 17.73 -5.12 20.08
CA PRO A 408 18.48 -6.36 19.89
C PRO A 408 17.71 -7.35 19.01
N ASP A 409 18.43 -8.15 18.22
CA ASP A 409 17.84 -9.09 17.27
C ASP A 409 16.87 -10.06 17.97
N GLY A 410 15.70 -10.24 17.37
CA GLY A 410 14.60 -11.07 17.88
C GLY A 410 13.71 -10.39 18.93
N THR A 411 14.05 -9.19 19.43
CA THR A 411 13.29 -8.55 20.50
C THR A 411 12.20 -7.56 20.04
N GLY A 412 12.01 -7.36 18.73
CA GLY A 412 11.15 -6.29 18.17
C GLY A 412 9.73 -6.20 18.75
N GLU A 413 9.04 -7.34 18.89
CA GLU A 413 7.69 -7.43 19.45
C GLU A 413 7.58 -7.01 20.93
N ASN A 414 8.68 -7.14 21.70
CA ASN A 414 8.72 -6.70 23.08
C ASN A 414 8.60 -5.16 23.18
N TRP A 415 9.18 -4.45 22.22
CA TRP A 415 9.23 -2.99 22.28
C TRP A 415 7.86 -2.35 22.06
N ALA A 416 7.02 -2.90 21.18
CA ALA A 416 5.62 -2.48 21.10
C ALA A 416 4.86 -2.69 22.42
N ASN A 417 5.17 -3.76 23.17
CA ASN A 417 4.60 -3.97 24.50
C ASN A 417 5.07 -2.92 25.53
N VAL A 418 6.29 -2.39 25.45
CA VAL A 418 6.77 -1.32 26.35
C VAL A 418 5.85 -0.10 26.26
N TRP A 419 5.51 0.33 25.05
CA TRP A 419 4.57 1.43 24.82
C TRP A 419 3.16 1.08 25.28
N SER A 420 2.72 -0.16 25.06
CA SER A 420 1.41 -0.64 25.50
C SER A 420 1.27 -0.59 27.03
N VAL A 421 2.26 -1.08 27.76
CA VAL A 421 2.28 -1.06 29.23
C VAL A 421 2.29 0.38 29.74
N TRP A 422 3.15 1.24 29.17
CA TRP A 422 3.21 2.66 29.51
C TRP A 422 1.86 3.36 29.35
N THR A 423 1.22 3.21 28.19
CA THR A 423 -0.08 3.83 27.93
C THR A 423 -1.16 3.25 28.82
N ASN A 424 -1.23 1.94 29.00
CA ASN A 424 -2.23 1.36 29.90
C ASN A 424 -2.06 1.87 31.34
N ASN A 425 -0.83 2.04 31.82
CA ASN A 425 -0.56 2.66 33.12
C ASN A 425 -1.01 4.13 33.16
N ALA A 426 -0.71 4.91 32.11
CA ALA A 426 -1.07 6.33 32.04
C ALA A 426 -2.58 6.56 32.03
N PHE A 427 -3.36 5.64 31.42
CA PHE A 427 -4.81 5.72 31.34
C PHE A 427 -5.54 4.92 32.45
N GLY A 428 -4.81 4.17 33.29
CA GLY A 428 -5.40 3.29 34.30
C GLY A 428 -6.17 2.10 33.71
N TRP A 429 -5.77 1.63 32.52
CA TRP A 429 -6.38 0.49 31.83
C TRP A 429 -5.79 -0.84 32.31
N PRO A 430 -6.55 -1.94 32.23
CA PRO A 430 -6.04 -3.27 32.54
C PRO A 430 -4.89 -3.64 31.59
N GLN A 431 -3.87 -4.30 32.14
CA GLN A 431 -2.76 -4.83 31.35
C GLN A 431 -3.14 -6.15 30.68
N HIS A 432 -2.40 -6.56 29.65
CA HIS A 432 -2.62 -7.84 28.96
C HIS A 432 -2.54 -9.02 29.95
N GLU A 433 -3.42 -10.02 29.81
CA GLU A 433 -3.49 -11.14 30.76
C GLU A 433 -2.16 -11.88 30.92
N ARG A 434 -1.33 -11.97 29.87
CA ARG A 434 -0.01 -12.62 29.95
C ARG A 434 1.01 -11.80 30.74
N TYR A 435 0.92 -10.47 30.70
CA TYR A 435 1.75 -9.58 31.53
C TYR A 435 1.25 -9.57 32.98
N ALA A 436 -0.06 -9.65 33.19
CA ALA A 436 -0.66 -9.67 34.53
C ALA A 436 -0.54 -11.03 35.26
N ARG A 437 0.08 -12.05 34.66
CA ARG A 437 0.24 -13.38 35.28
C ARG A 437 1.46 -13.43 36.19
N GLU A 438 1.22 -13.65 37.48
CA GLU A 438 2.27 -14.02 38.42
C GLU A 438 2.84 -15.41 38.09
N GLY A 439 4.17 -15.52 37.99
CA GLY A 439 4.89 -16.81 37.96
C GLY A 439 5.18 -17.39 36.57
N ASN A 440 5.84 -16.62 35.69
CA ASN A 440 6.36 -17.15 34.43
C ASN A 440 7.43 -18.24 34.71
N PRO A 441 7.36 -19.44 34.12
CA PRO A 441 8.29 -20.54 34.43
C PRO A 441 9.77 -20.28 34.03
N TYR A 442 10.07 -19.19 33.31
CA TYR A 442 11.40 -18.92 32.74
C TYR A 442 12.27 -17.94 33.53
N HIS A 443 11.92 -17.64 34.79
CA HIS A 443 12.71 -16.72 35.63
C HIS A 443 14.08 -17.27 36.11
N ASP A 444 14.46 -18.49 35.76
CA ASP A 444 15.77 -19.04 36.10
C ASP A 444 16.75 -18.90 34.93
N ARG A 445 17.38 -17.72 34.84
CA ARG A 445 18.57 -17.44 34.02
C ARG A 445 18.44 -17.83 32.53
N PRO A 446 17.52 -17.20 31.78
CA PRO A 446 17.42 -17.46 30.34
C PRO A 446 18.72 -17.06 29.64
N ASP A 447 19.08 -17.76 28.56
CA ASP A 447 20.09 -17.28 27.63
C ASP A 447 19.51 -16.30 26.60
N TYR A 448 20.38 -15.66 25.81
CA TYR A 448 19.94 -14.70 24.80
C TYR A 448 19.00 -15.32 23.75
N ALA A 449 19.19 -16.59 23.39
CA ALA A 449 18.35 -17.26 22.40
C ALA A 449 16.92 -17.46 22.93
N GLN A 450 16.78 -17.79 24.21
CA GLN A 450 15.49 -17.84 24.88
C GLN A 450 14.85 -16.44 24.97
N LEU A 451 15.60 -15.44 25.43
CA LEU A 451 15.09 -14.06 25.53
C LEU A 451 14.63 -13.51 24.18
N SER A 452 15.37 -13.79 23.11
CA SER A 452 15.06 -13.29 21.75
C SER A 452 13.98 -14.08 21.02
N SER A 453 13.50 -15.20 21.58
CA SER A 453 12.42 -16.00 20.98
C SER A 453 11.08 -15.91 21.72
N ASP A 454 11.06 -15.34 22.92
CA ASP A 454 9.84 -15.15 23.72
C ASP A 454 9.63 -13.67 24.07
N ASN A 455 8.53 -13.11 23.55
CA ASN A 455 8.15 -11.70 23.68
C ASN A 455 7.72 -11.26 25.10
N TRP A 456 7.78 -12.15 26.09
CA TRP A 456 7.45 -11.84 27.48
C TRP A 456 8.68 -11.80 28.39
N ILE A 457 9.78 -12.49 28.05
CA ILE A 457 10.97 -12.59 28.92
C ILE A 457 11.64 -11.23 29.10
N LEU A 458 11.88 -10.49 28.01
CA LEU A 458 12.46 -9.15 28.12
C LEU A 458 11.50 -8.20 28.86
N LEU A 459 10.20 -8.31 28.60
CA LEU A 459 9.20 -7.47 29.24
C LEU A 459 9.17 -7.68 30.75
N ASP A 460 9.30 -8.91 31.24
CA ASP A 460 9.39 -9.23 32.66
C ASP A 460 10.62 -8.58 33.32
N CYS A 461 11.79 -8.64 32.66
CA CYS A 461 13.01 -7.98 33.13
C CYS A 461 12.83 -6.45 33.24
N LEU A 462 12.25 -5.83 32.21
CA LEU A 462 11.98 -4.39 32.19
C LEU A 462 10.93 -4.00 33.24
N ASP A 463 9.93 -4.84 33.46
CA ASP A 463 8.89 -4.62 34.45
C ASP A 463 9.44 -4.55 35.88
N MET A 464 10.38 -5.43 36.23
CA MET A 464 11.08 -5.35 37.52
C MET A 464 11.78 -3.99 37.72
N ILE A 465 12.35 -3.44 36.65
CA ILE A 465 12.99 -2.12 36.66
C ILE A 465 11.93 -1.03 36.89
N TRP A 466 10.83 -1.05 36.15
CA TRP A 466 9.75 -0.05 36.29
C TRP A 466 9.07 -0.11 37.65
N GLN A 467 8.79 -1.30 38.17
CA GLN A 467 8.19 -1.46 39.51
C GLN A 467 9.11 -0.97 40.62
N ARG A 468 10.44 -1.17 40.48
CA ARG A 468 11.41 -0.78 41.51
C ARG A 468 11.78 0.70 41.44
N TYR A 469 12.03 1.22 40.24
CA TYR A 469 12.68 2.51 40.00
C TYR A 469 11.80 3.53 39.26
N GLY A 470 10.60 3.13 38.81
CA GLY A 470 9.71 4.00 38.03
C GLY A 470 10.11 4.10 36.56
N TRP A 471 9.43 4.99 35.83
CA TRP A 471 9.58 5.14 34.37
C TRP A 471 10.52 6.26 33.93
N ASP A 472 10.91 7.18 34.82
CA ASP A 472 11.72 8.36 34.47
C ASP A 472 13.02 7.97 33.76
N GLY A 473 13.69 6.91 34.21
CA GLY A 473 14.92 6.41 33.58
C GLY A 473 14.68 5.79 32.20
N MET A 474 13.57 5.08 32.00
CA MET A 474 13.19 4.51 30.70
C MET A 474 12.85 5.64 29.72
N GLN A 475 12.09 6.63 30.17
CA GLN A 475 11.79 7.82 29.37
C GLN A 475 13.08 8.57 29.00
N ALA A 476 14.02 8.75 29.94
CA ALA A 476 15.32 9.37 29.64
C ALA A 476 16.12 8.59 28.60
N PHE A 477 16.19 7.26 28.74
CA PHE A 477 16.86 6.39 27.76
C PHE A 477 16.21 6.48 26.37
N LEU A 478 14.90 6.29 26.27
CA LEU A 478 14.20 6.32 24.98
C LEU A 478 14.24 7.71 24.34
N THR A 479 14.22 8.78 25.13
CA THR A 479 14.40 10.17 24.65
C THR A 479 15.79 10.35 24.02
N ASP A 480 16.86 9.84 24.64
CA ASP A 480 18.22 9.88 24.08
C ASP A 480 18.27 9.13 22.74
N VAL A 481 17.74 7.91 22.70
CA VAL A 481 17.71 7.08 21.49
C VAL A 481 16.92 7.76 20.36
N ALA A 482 15.73 8.29 20.66
CA ALA A 482 14.92 9.04 19.70
C ALA A 482 15.65 10.28 19.16
N THR A 483 16.33 11.02 20.04
CA THR A 483 17.12 12.21 19.66
C THR A 483 18.28 11.85 18.73
N ARG A 484 19.03 10.79 19.07
CA ARG A 484 20.13 10.29 18.23
C ARG A 484 19.63 9.77 16.88
N ARG A 485 18.48 9.10 16.87
CA ARG A 485 17.82 8.66 15.65
C ARG A 485 17.42 9.84 14.76
N ALA A 486 16.81 10.88 15.33
CA ALA A 486 16.48 12.11 14.62
C ALA A 486 17.73 12.81 14.04
N ALA A 487 18.88 12.70 14.72
CA ALA A 487 20.17 13.17 14.23
C ALA A 487 20.82 12.26 13.16
N GLY A 488 20.14 11.18 12.75
CA GLY A 488 20.57 10.30 11.65
C GLY A 488 21.35 9.06 12.07
N GLU A 489 21.46 8.76 13.38
CA GLU A 489 22.19 7.59 13.84
C GLU A 489 21.51 6.27 13.42
N LYS A 490 22.34 5.32 12.93
CA LYS A 490 21.91 3.99 12.49
C LYS A 490 22.89 2.93 12.96
N LEU A 491 22.52 2.14 13.97
CA LEU A 491 23.30 0.98 14.42
C LEU A 491 22.95 -0.26 13.60
N ARG A 492 23.97 -0.91 13.05
CA ARG A 492 23.81 -2.10 12.20
C ARG A 492 24.16 -3.40 12.92
N ASP A 493 25.06 -3.33 13.89
CA ASP A 493 25.54 -4.50 14.62
C ASP A 493 24.68 -4.81 15.85
N ASN A 494 24.38 -6.08 16.08
CA ASN A 494 23.53 -6.49 17.21
C ASN A 494 24.23 -6.26 18.56
N ALA A 495 25.55 -6.46 18.65
CA ALA A 495 26.28 -6.24 19.90
C ALA A 495 26.31 -4.73 20.25
N GLU A 496 26.38 -3.84 19.26
CA GLU A 496 26.22 -2.40 19.48
C GLU A 496 24.84 -2.04 20.05
N ARG A 497 23.76 -2.66 19.56
CA ARG A 497 22.39 -2.43 20.04
C ARG A 497 22.19 -2.96 21.46
N GLN A 498 22.69 -4.16 21.74
CA GLN A 498 22.68 -4.75 23.08
C GLN A 498 23.45 -3.86 24.07
N ARG A 499 24.64 -3.41 23.69
CA ARG A 499 25.43 -2.49 24.49
C ARG A 499 24.71 -1.16 24.72
N LEU A 500 24.10 -0.58 23.69
CA LEU A 500 23.29 0.64 23.82
C LEU A 500 22.14 0.45 24.81
N LEU A 501 21.43 -0.67 24.73
CA LEU A 501 20.35 -0.98 25.66
C LEU A 501 20.85 -1.02 27.10
N ILE A 502 21.90 -1.80 27.38
CA ILE A 502 22.41 -2.00 28.75
C ILE A 502 23.00 -0.70 29.31
N GLU A 503 23.88 -0.06 28.54
CA GLU A 503 24.56 1.17 28.96
C GLU A 503 23.56 2.32 29.06
N GLY A 504 22.69 2.49 28.05
CA GLY A 504 21.71 3.56 27.99
C GLY A 504 20.68 3.47 29.10
N MET A 505 20.14 2.28 29.38
CA MET A 505 19.25 2.05 30.52
C MET A 505 19.96 2.35 31.84
N SER A 506 21.18 1.86 32.02
CA SER A 506 21.94 2.09 33.26
C SER A 506 22.25 3.58 33.48
N ILE A 507 22.60 4.29 32.42
CA ILE A 507 22.85 5.74 32.44
C ILE A 507 21.55 6.50 32.73
N GLY A 508 20.44 6.15 32.05
CA GLY A 508 19.14 6.80 32.20
C GLY A 508 18.59 6.69 33.62
N TYR A 509 18.79 5.55 34.27
CA TYR A 509 18.40 5.33 35.67
C TYR A 509 19.44 5.77 36.69
N GLY A 510 20.69 5.96 36.28
CA GLY A 510 21.82 6.17 37.20
C GLY A 510 22.09 4.95 38.09
N ILE A 511 21.80 3.75 37.59
CA ILE A 511 21.93 2.46 38.29
C ILE A 511 22.72 1.51 37.39
N ASP A 512 23.66 0.76 37.97
CA ASP A 512 24.36 -0.29 37.24
C ASP A 512 23.47 -1.54 37.12
N PHE A 513 22.91 -1.75 35.93
CA PHE A 513 22.11 -2.94 35.57
C PHE A 513 22.92 -4.06 34.92
N SER A 514 24.24 -3.97 34.83
CA SER A 514 25.08 -4.96 34.14
C SER A 514 24.83 -6.39 34.62
N GLU A 515 24.78 -6.62 35.95
CA GLU A 515 24.51 -7.95 36.51
C GLU A 515 23.07 -8.42 36.26
N LEU A 516 22.10 -7.50 36.27
CA LEU A 516 20.70 -7.83 36.00
C LEU A 516 20.54 -8.27 34.54
N PHE A 517 20.98 -7.46 33.59
CA PHE A 517 20.90 -7.83 32.17
C PHE A 517 21.68 -9.10 31.85
N ALA A 518 22.83 -9.33 32.49
CA ALA A 518 23.58 -10.58 32.35
C ALA A 518 22.81 -11.80 32.88
N HIS A 519 22.10 -11.65 34.00
CA HIS A 519 21.24 -12.72 34.53
C HIS A 519 20.08 -13.06 33.59
N TRP A 520 19.54 -12.05 32.90
CA TRP A 520 18.46 -12.20 31.92
C TRP A 520 18.95 -12.53 30.50
N GLY A 521 20.20 -12.99 30.36
CA GLY A 521 20.69 -13.59 29.12
C GLY A 521 21.38 -12.63 28.15
N PHE A 522 21.49 -11.34 28.46
CA PHE A 522 22.24 -10.42 27.60
C PHE A 522 23.75 -10.62 27.75
N PRO A 523 24.52 -10.54 26.65
CA PRO A 523 25.97 -10.49 26.73
C PRO A 523 26.41 -9.12 27.28
N VAL A 524 27.21 -9.13 28.35
CA VAL A 524 27.74 -7.91 28.97
C VAL A 524 29.26 -7.99 29.06
N SER A 525 29.96 -7.09 28.36
CA SER A 525 31.42 -7.09 28.31
C SER A 525 32.05 -6.46 29.56
N ASP A 526 33.34 -6.73 29.75
CA ASP A 526 34.12 -6.13 30.85
C ASP A 526 34.22 -4.60 30.71
N GLU A 527 34.26 -4.07 29.49
CA GLU A 527 34.25 -2.63 29.22
C GLU A 527 32.94 -1.99 29.67
N THR A 528 31.80 -2.61 29.37
CA THR A 528 30.49 -2.14 29.84
C THR A 528 30.41 -2.20 31.37
N ARG A 529 30.88 -3.27 32.02
CA ARG A 529 30.93 -3.35 33.50
C ARG A 529 31.83 -2.26 34.10
N ALA A 530 32.99 -2.02 33.51
CA ALA A 530 33.89 -0.96 33.94
C ALA A 530 33.26 0.43 33.80
N LEU A 531 32.59 0.70 32.67
CA LEU A 531 31.88 1.95 32.41
C LEU A 531 30.77 2.21 33.44
N LEU A 532 30.02 1.16 33.80
CA LEU A 532 28.85 1.26 34.67
C LEU A 532 29.19 1.20 36.17
N SER A 533 30.38 0.73 36.54
CA SER A 533 30.85 0.60 37.94
C SER A 533 30.81 1.89 38.79
N LYS A 534 30.68 3.05 38.15
CA LYS A 534 30.50 4.37 38.79
C LYS A 534 29.11 4.58 39.37
N TYR A 535 28.11 3.79 38.95
CA TYR A 535 26.74 3.84 39.45
C TYR A 535 26.53 2.81 40.57
N PRO A 536 25.60 3.06 41.52
CA PRO A 536 25.21 2.03 42.48
C PRO A 536 24.59 0.83 41.77
N ARG A 537 24.87 -0.37 42.28
CA ARG A 537 24.32 -1.62 41.74
C ARG A 537 22.80 -1.70 41.94
N SER A 538 22.12 -2.35 40.99
CA SER A 538 20.70 -2.68 41.14
C SER A 538 20.42 -3.45 42.43
N GLU A 539 19.35 -3.06 43.12
CA GLU A 539 18.83 -3.70 44.32
C GLU A 539 17.76 -4.77 44.00
N ILE A 540 17.44 -4.93 42.71
CA ILE A 540 16.53 -5.98 42.25
C ILE A 540 17.17 -7.33 42.58
N ALA A 541 16.47 -8.13 43.38
CA ALA A 541 16.95 -9.45 43.76
C ALA A 541 16.99 -10.36 42.54
N ILE A 542 18.20 -10.81 42.22
CA ILE A 542 18.47 -11.82 41.20
C ILE A 542 18.40 -13.17 41.91
N GLN A 543 17.38 -14.00 41.63
CA GLN A 543 17.21 -15.30 42.28
C GLN A 543 18.17 -16.37 41.72
#